data_AF-A0A2G9M2R1-F1
#
_entry.id   AF-A0A2G9M2R1-F1
#
_cell.length_a   1.000
_cell.length_b   1.000
_cell.length_c   1.000
_cell.angle_alpha   90.00
_cell.angle_beta   90.00
_cell.angle_gamma   90.00
#
_symmetry.space_group_name_H-M   'P 1'
#
loop_
_entity.id
_entity.type
_entity.pdbx_description
1 polymer ?
#
loop_
_entity_poly.entity_id
_entity_poly.type
_entity_poly.pdbx_seq_one_letter_code
_entity_poly.pdbx_strand_id
1 'polypeptide(L)'
;MPYKNKEERKKHDRANRERILAYQREWYRRHPEKYREYESHRNKEKRKAWQDDYREKNREHLYKKHREWVEKAYKKYRTELLVSLGGKCKRCGIKNFAVLQVHHKNGNQDIKMFGVNDYRYYRNLLTHLDDLELLCANCHILLHDAKNTQTCRK
;
A
#
# COMPACT_ATOMS: atom_id res chain seq x y z
N MET A 1 -26.73 -43.88 5.72
CA MET A 1 -27.41 -43.23 4.57
C MET A 1 -28.27 -44.29 3.88
N PRO A 2 -29.50 -43.98 3.44
CA PRO A 2 -30.50 -44.99 3.06
C PRO A 2 -30.34 -45.58 1.64
N TYR A 3 -29.19 -45.42 0.99
CA TYR A 3 -28.96 -45.88 -0.39
C TYR A 3 -27.83 -46.91 -0.42
N LYS A 4 -28.00 -48.00 -1.19
CA LYS A 4 -27.04 -49.10 -1.24
C LYS A 4 -25.85 -48.78 -2.13
N ASN A 5 -26.02 -47.92 -3.14
CA ASN A 5 -24.94 -47.47 -4.03
C ASN A 5 -25.14 -46.05 -4.59
N LYS A 6 -24.11 -45.54 -5.30
CA LYS A 6 -24.08 -44.19 -5.88
C LYS A 6 -25.08 -44.00 -7.02
N GLU A 7 -25.42 -45.05 -7.74
CA GLU A 7 -26.35 -44.97 -8.89
C GLU A 7 -27.80 -44.87 -8.44
N GLU A 8 -28.20 -45.64 -7.44
CA GLU A 8 -29.51 -45.54 -6.78
C GLU A 8 -29.74 -44.14 -6.22
N ARG A 9 -28.73 -43.57 -5.55
CA ARG A 9 -28.79 -42.18 -5.08
C ARG A 9 -29.02 -41.20 -6.22
N LYS A 10 -28.27 -41.33 -7.33
CA LYS A 10 -28.46 -40.47 -8.52
C LYS A 10 -29.85 -40.62 -9.15
N LYS A 11 -30.41 -41.84 -9.16
CA LYS A 11 -31.75 -42.11 -9.70
C LYS A 11 -32.82 -41.46 -8.80
N HIS A 12 -32.69 -41.60 -7.48
CA HIS A 12 -33.54 -40.94 -6.51
C HIS A 12 -33.46 -39.40 -6.62
N ASP A 13 -32.26 -38.83 -6.69
CA ASP A 13 -32.05 -37.38 -6.79
C ASP A 13 -32.64 -36.82 -8.08
N ARG A 14 -32.56 -37.57 -9.19
CA ARG A 14 -33.21 -37.20 -10.45
C ARG A 14 -34.73 -37.24 -10.36
N ALA A 15 -35.29 -38.32 -9.83
CA ALA A 15 -36.74 -38.47 -9.67
C ALA A 15 -37.35 -37.44 -8.70
N ASN A 16 -36.57 -36.97 -7.72
CA ASN A 16 -37.02 -36.02 -6.69
C ASN A 16 -36.44 -34.61 -6.86
N ARG A 17 -35.86 -34.32 -8.03
CA ARG A 17 -35.09 -33.08 -8.28
C ARG A 17 -35.87 -31.83 -7.90
N GLU A 18 -37.13 -31.73 -8.31
CA GLU A 18 -37.95 -30.54 -8.06
C GLU A 18 -38.23 -30.33 -6.57
N ARG A 19 -38.55 -31.41 -5.84
CA ARG A 19 -38.79 -31.38 -4.40
C ARG A 19 -37.52 -31.00 -3.64
N ILE A 20 -36.38 -31.57 -4.02
CA ILE A 20 -35.07 -31.25 -3.42
C ILE A 20 -34.72 -29.77 -3.66
N LEU A 21 -34.92 -29.26 -4.88
CA LEU A 21 -34.68 -27.85 -5.21
C LEU A 21 -35.64 -26.91 -4.49
N ALA A 22 -36.93 -27.25 -4.36
CA ALA A 22 -37.90 -26.47 -3.60
C ALA A 22 -37.51 -26.37 -2.13
N TYR A 23 -37.13 -27.49 -1.51
CA TYR A 23 -36.61 -27.52 -0.15
C TYR A 23 -35.34 -26.67 0.00
N GLN A 24 -34.37 -26.80 -0.91
CA GLN A 24 -33.14 -25.99 -0.89
C GLN A 24 -33.46 -24.49 -1.00
N ARG A 25 -34.38 -24.09 -1.89
CA ARG A 25 -34.81 -22.69 -2.03
C ARG A 25 -35.45 -22.15 -0.76
N GLU A 26 -36.35 -22.90 -0.13
CA GLU A 26 -36.93 -22.51 1.16
C GLU A 26 -35.88 -22.42 2.26
N TRP A 27 -34.95 -23.37 2.30
CA TRP A 27 -33.87 -23.38 3.26
C TRP A 27 -32.98 -22.14 3.12
N TYR A 28 -32.59 -21.77 1.89
CA TYR A 28 -31.81 -20.55 1.62
C TYR A 28 -32.57 -19.27 1.99
N ARG A 29 -33.89 -19.24 1.77
CA ARG A 29 -34.74 -18.10 2.16
C ARG A 29 -34.80 -17.95 3.69
N ARG A 30 -34.88 -19.06 4.44
CA ARG A 30 -34.91 -19.05 5.91
C ARG A 30 -33.54 -18.89 6.56
N HIS A 31 -32.45 -19.17 5.84
CA HIS A 31 -31.07 -19.13 6.36
C HIS A 31 -30.14 -18.32 5.46
N PRO A 32 -30.43 -17.03 5.22
CA PRO A 32 -29.67 -16.20 4.28
C PRO A 32 -28.20 -16.03 4.72
N GLU A 33 -27.93 -15.95 6.02
CA GLU A 33 -26.57 -15.77 6.54
C GLU A 33 -25.69 -17.02 6.33
N LYS A 34 -26.22 -18.21 6.65
CA LYS A 34 -25.51 -19.48 6.41
C LYS A 34 -25.26 -19.74 4.92
N TYR A 35 -26.19 -19.31 4.05
CA TYR A 35 -25.99 -19.38 2.61
C TYR A 35 -24.88 -18.44 2.12
N ARG A 36 -24.87 -17.18 2.58
CA ARG A 36 -23.80 -16.22 2.26
C ARG A 36 -22.43 -16.70 2.71
N GLU A 37 -22.35 -17.29 3.91
CA GLU A 37 -21.14 -17.90 4.43
C GLU A 37 -20.67 -19.07 3.54
N TYR A 38 -21.57 -20.02 3.25
CA TYR A 38 -21.29 -21.14 2.35
C TYR A 38 -20.81 -20.68 0.96
N GLU A 39 -21.50 -19.71 0.36
CA GLU A 39 -21.15 -19.16 -0.95
C GLU A 39 -19.80 -18.42 -0.92
N SER A 40 -19.55 -17.63 0.13
CA SER A 40 -18.29 -16.93 0.36
C SER A 40 -17.11 -17.91 0.40
N HIS A 41 -17.25 -19.01 1.14
CA HIS A 41 -16.21 -20.04 1.23
C HIS A 41 -16.05 -20.81 -0.08
N ARG A 42 -17.14 -21.24 -0.71
CA ARG A 42 -17.12 -22.02 -1.95
C ARG A 42 -16.47 -21.27 -3.11
N ASN A 43 -16.68 -19.97 -3.19
CA ASN A 43 -16.14 -19.15 -4.27
C ASN A 43 -14.81 -18.48 -3.92
N LYS A 44 -14.26 -18.70 -2.72
CA LYS A 44 -13.01 -18.08 -2.27
C LYS A 44 -11.84 -18.45 -3.18
N GLU A 45 -11.67 -19.73 -3.48
CA GLU A 45 -10.58 -20.21 -4.34
C GLU A 45 -10.73 -19.75 -5.78
N LYS A 46 -11.95 -19.81 -6.33
CA LYS A 46 -12.25 -19.30 -7.67
C LYS A 46 -11.99 -17.80 -7.79
N ARG A 47 -12.36 -17.03 -6.76
CA ARG A 47 -12.11 -15.59 -6.69
C ARG A 47 -10.62 -15.29 -6.62
N LYS A 48 -9.87 -16.06 -5.81
CA LYS A 48 -8.41 -15.93 -5.72
C LYS A 48 -7.75 -16.24 -7.06
N ALA A 49 -8.10 -17.37 -7.68
CA ALA A 49 -7.58 -17.74 -9.00
C ALA A 49 -7.89 -16.70 -10.07
N TRP A 50 -9.10 -16.13 -10.07
CA TRP A 50 -9.48 -15.03 -10.96
C TRP A 50 -8.65 -13.76 -10.68
N GLN A 51 -8.41 -13.41 -9.41
CA GLN A 51 -7.58 -12.26 -9.05
C GLN A 51 -6.12 -12.45 -9.49
N ASP A 52 -5.58 -13.66 -9.32
CA ASP A 52 -4.21 -13.99 -9.70
C ASP A 52 -4.06 -13.96 -11.24
N ASP A 53 -4.99 -14.56 -11.98
CA ASP A 53 -5.04 -14.50 -13.45
C ASP A 53 -5.18 -13.06 -13.96
N TYR A 54 -6.05 -12.27 -13.34
CA TYR A 54 -6.20 -10.85 -13.67
C TYR A 54 -4.90 -10.07 -13.44
N ARG A 55 -4.22 -10.30 -12.31
CA ARG A 55 -2.95 -9.63 -11.98
C ARG A 55 -1.85 -10.01 -12.96
N GLU A 56 -1.79 -11.27 -13.37
CA GLU A 56 -0.78 -11.75 -14.32
C GLU A 56 -1.01 -11.14 -15.71
N LYS A 57 -2.24 -11.25 -16.22
CA LYS A 57 -2.60 -10.68 -17.54
C LYS A 57 -2.46 -9.17 -17.62
N ASN A 58 -2.66 -8.47 -16.50
CA ASN A 58 -2.59 -7.01 -16.44
C ASN A 58 -1.31 -6.50 -15.75
N ARG A 59 -0.29 -7.35 -15.58
CA ARG A 59 0.91 -7.05 -14.78
C ARG A 59 1.57 -5.74 -15.19
N GLU A 60 1.77 -5.53 -16.48
CA GLU A 60 2.41 -4.32 -17.01
C GLU A 60 1.55 -3.06 -16.80
N HIS A 61 0.25 -3.15 -17.10
CA HIS A 61 -0.68 -2.05 -16.87
C HIS A 61 -0.74 -1.65 -15.39
N LEU A 62 -0.84 -2.65 -14.50
CA LEU A 62 -0.85 -2.43 -13.05
C LEU A 62 0.47 -1.83 -12.57
N TYR A 63 1.61 -2.27 -13.12
CA TYR A 63 2.92 -1.71 -12.82
C TYR A 63 3.03 -0.24 -13.24
N LYS A 64 2.61 0.09 -14.47
CA LYS A 64 2.60 1.47 -14.98
C LYS A 64 1.71 2.36 -14.12
N LYS A 65 0.48 1.91 -13.84
CA LYS A 65 -0.47 2.63 -12.98
C LYS A 65 0.08 2.84 -11.57
N HIS A 66 0.74 1.83 -11.00
CA HIS A 66 1.39 1.94 -9.70
C HIS A 66 2.54 2.96 -9.73
N ARG A 67 3.40 2.94 -10.76
CA ARG A 67 4.50 3.90 -10.94
C ARG A 67 3.99 5.34 -11.03
N GLU A 68 2.96 5.59 -11.84
CA GLU A 68 2.32 6.90 -11.95
C GLU A 68 1.73 7.38 -10.62
N TRP A 69 1.10 6.48 -9.88
CA TRP A 69 0.57 6.78 -8.55
C TRP A 69 1.67 7.12 -7.55
N VAL A 70 2.76 6.33 -7.52
CA VAL A 70 3.91 6.58 -6.65
C VAL A 70 4.55 7.93 -6.97
N GLU A 71 4.73 8.27 -8.25
CA GLU A 71 5.31 9.55 -8.66
C GLU A 71 4.43 10.73 -8.23
N LYS A 72 3.11 10.62 -8.42
CA LYS A 72 2.15 11.65 -7.95
C LYS A 72 2.19 11.79 -6.43
N ALA A 73 2.21 10.68 -5.70
CA ALA A 73 2.29 10.69 -4.24
C ALA A 73 3.60 11.32 -3.75
N TYR A 74 4.74 10.95 -4.34
CA TYR A 74 6.04 11.52 -4.04
C TYR A 74 6.03 13.04 -4.23
N LYS A 75 5.60 13.52 -5.41
CA LYS A 75 5.53 14.96 -5.72
C LYS A 75 4.64 15.70 -4.74
N LYS A 76 3.47 15.15 -4.40
CA LYS A 76 2.55 15.74 -3.43
C LYS A 76 3.22 15.92 -2.07
N TYR A 77 3.64 14.83 -1.44
CA TYR A 77 4.16 14.88 -0.07
C TYR A 77 5.50 15.63 0.03
N ARG A 78 6.35 15.52 -0.99
CA ARG A 78 7.60 16.29 -1.03
C ARG A 78 7.31 17.79 -1.08
N THR A 79 6.46 18.25 -2.00
CA THR A 79 6.10 19.68 -2.09
C THR A 79 5.46 20.18 -0.81
N GLU A 80 4.51 19.42 -0.25
CA GLU A 80 3.84 19.74 1.02
C GLU A 80 4.85 19.90 2.17
N LEU A 81 5.81 18.99 2.29
CA LEU A 81 6.87 19.07 3.29
C LEU A 81 7.75 20.30 3.10
N LEU A 82 8.20 20.56 1.86
CA LEU A 82 9.05 21.71 1.56
C LEU A 82 8.34 23.03 1.89
N VAL A 83 7.05 23.15 1.58
CA VAL A 83 6.24 24.33 1.92
C VAL A 83 6.09 24.46 3.43
N SER A 84 5.79 23.36 4.13
CA SER A 84 5.59 23.36 5.59
C SER A 84 6.84 23.75 6.37
N LEU A 85 8.03 23.44 5.84
CA LEU A 85 9.32 23.85 6.40
C LEU A 85 9.78 25.26 5.94
N GLY A 86 8.90 26.02 5.27
CA GLY A 86 9.10 27.42 4.90
C GLY A 86 9.57 27.68 3.47
N GLY A 87 9.76 26.64 2.65
CA GLY A 87 10.01 26.76 1.21
C GLY A 87 11.33 27.42 0.81
N LYS A 88 12.27 27.57 1.74
CA LYS A 88 13.57 28.20 1.49
C LYS A 88 14.68 27.56 2.32
N CYS A 89 15.90 27.62 1.84
CA CYS A 89 17.06 27.23 2.62
C CYS A 89 17.20 28.14 3.84
N LYS A 90 17.33 27.56 5.03
CA LYS A 90 17.47 28.27 6.30
C LYS A 90 18.78 29.08 6.39
N ARG A 91 19.82 28.68 5.64
CA ARG A 91 21.14 29.33 5.65
C ARG A 91 21.29 30.42 4.59
N CYS A 92 21.09 30.08 3.31
CA CYS A 92 21.32 31.01 2.20
C CYS A 92 20.05 31.61 1.59
N GLY A 93 18.85 31.18 2.03
CA GLY A 93 17.59 31.75 1.57
C GLY A 93 17.10 31.32 0.19
N ILE A 94 17.83 30.47 -0.55
CA ILE A 94 17.38 30.00 -1.88
C ILE A 94 16.02 29.31 -1.80
N LYS A 95 15.13 29.61 -2.75
CA LYS A 95 13.74 29.13 -2.80
C LYS A 95 13.50 28.03 -3.84
N ASN A 96 14.53 27.60 -4.56
CA ASN A 96 14.37 26.60 -5.62
C ASN A 96 14.22 25.18 -5.02
N PHE A 97 13.03 24.60 -5.12
CA PHE A 97 12.71 23.29 -4.55
C PHE A 97 13.55 22.14 -5.13
N ALA A 98 14.09 22.29 -6.34
CA ALA A 98 14.95 21.29 -6.96
C ALA A 98 16.27 21.08 -6.20
N VAL A 99 16.77 22.11 -5.51
CA VAL A 99 18.04 22.04 -4.76
C VAL A 99 17.86 21.92 -3.25
N LEU A 100 16.62 21.98 -2.74
CA LEU A 100 16.34 21.88 -1.31
C LEU A 100 16.33 20.43 -0.85
N GLN A 101 17.01 20.20 0.28
CA GLN A 101 17.12 18.93 0.96
C GLN A 101 16.64 19.09 2.40
N VAL A 102 16.02 18.03 2.92
CA VAL A 102 15.58 17.96 4.31
C VAL A 102 16.76 17.53 5.16
N HIS A 103 17.09 18.33 6.16
CA HIS A 103 18.12 18.05 7.14
C HIS A 103 17.46 17.77 8.50
N HIS A 104 17.87 16.70 9.16
CA HIS A 104 17.46 16.40 10.53
C HIS A 104 18.40 17.11 11.50
N LYS A 105 17.87 17.92 12.41
CA LYS A 105 18.65 18.68 13.39
C LYS A 105 19.40 17.77 14.37
N ASN A 106 18.73 16.71 14.84
CA ASN A 106 19.20 15.83 15.92
C ASN A 106 19.62 14.42 15.45
N GLY A 107 20.02 14.28 14.18
CA GLY A 107 20.41 12.99 13.60
C GLY A 107 19.25 12.22 12.98
N ASN A 108 19.59 11.15 12.27
CA ASN A 108 18.74 10.56 11.23
C ASN A 108 18.09 9.25 11.71
N GLN A 109 16.90 9.32 12.31
CA GLN A 109 16.21 8.13 12.82
C GLN A 109 15.25 7.53 11.76
N ASP A 110 14.68 8.35 10.88
CA ASP A 110 13.60 7.95 9.97
C ASP A 110 14.05 7.22 8.69
N ILE A 111 15.30 7.41 8.25
CA ILE A 111 15.83 6.76 7.02
C ILE A 111 15.92 5.24 7.17
N LYS A 112 16.01 4.71 8.41
CA LYS A 112 16.10 3.27 8.63
C LYS A 112 14.83 2.51 8.27
N MET A 113 13.67 3.19 8.21
CA MET A 113 12.38 2.55 7.90
C MET A 113 11.98 2.67 6.43
N PHE A 114 12.41 3.72 5.73
CA PHE A 114 11.99 4.01 4.36
C PHE A 114 13.16 4.52 3.52
N GLY A 115 13.23 4.12 2.24
CA GLY A 115 14.19 4.72 1.31
C GLY A 115 13.91 6.22 1.12
N VAL A 116 14.96 7.03 1.02
CA VAL A 116 14.90 8.52 0.90
C VAL A 116 14.12 9.07 -0.30
N ASN A 117 13.80 8.22 -1.27
CA ASN A 117 13.00 8.55 -2.45
C ASN A 117 11.58 7.95 -2.42
N ASP A 118 11.14 7.45 -1.27
CA ASP A 118 9.80 6.91 -1.08
C ASP A 118 8.82 8.01 -0.63
N TYR A 119 7.61 8.03 -1.19
CA TYR A 119 6.57 8.96 -0.75
C TYR A 119 6.21 8.78 0.74
N ARG A 120 6.35 7.55 1.27
CA ARG A 120 6.10 7.22 2.69
C ARG A 120 7.08 7.91 3.61
N TYR A 121 8.33 8.06 3.19
CA TYR A 121 9.34 8.82 3.93
C TYR A 121 8.90 10.28 4.10
N TYR A 122 8.55 10.97 3.00
CA TYR A 122 8.06 12.35 3.07
C TYR A 122 6.77 12.49 3.88
N ARG A 123 5.85 11.54 3.74
CA ARG A 123 4.62 11.51 4.53
C ARG A 123 4.92 11.35 6.03
N ASN A 124 5.91 10.54 6.40
CA ASN A 124 6.33 10.37 7.79
C ASN A 124 6.93 11.65 8.35
N LEU A 125 7.81 12.31 7.58
CA LEU A 125 8.46 13.55 8.00
C LEU A 125 7.48 14.69 8.30
N LEU A 126 6.32 14.72 7.62
CA LEU A 126 5.26 15.69 7.92
C LEU A 126 4.73 15.60 9.36
N THR A 127 4.94 14.48 10.06
CA THR A 127 4.50 14.30 11.46
C THR A 127 5.50 14.82 12.49
N HIS A 128 6.72 15.17 12.08
CA HIS A 128 7.82 15.58 12.98
C HIS A 128 8.56 16.82 12.44
N LEU A 129 7.82 17.85 12.00
CA LEU A 129 8.40 19.04 11.35
C LEU A 129 9.43 19.78 12.22
N ASP A 130 9.25 19.77 13.54
CA ASP A 130 10.09 20.51 14.48
C ASP A 130 11.54 20.00 14.51
N ASP A 131 11.76 18.72 14.19
CA ASP A 131 13.09 18.11 14.13
C ASP A 131 13.81 18.35 12.80
N LEU A 132 13.13 19.00 11.85
CA LEU A 132 13.58 19.14 10.47
C LEU A 132 13.90 20.60 10.14
N GLU A 133 14.81 20.77 9.19
CA GLU A 133 15.07 22.05 8.55
C GLU A 133 15.39 21.87 7.06
N LEU A 134 15.16 22.92 6.28
CA LEU A 134 15.53 22.93 4.87
C LEU A 134 16.88 23.58 4.65
N LEU A 135 17.75 22.86 3.95
CA LEU A 135 19.03 23.34 3.48
C LEU A 135 19.12 23.10 1.97
N CYS A 136 19.78 23.98 1.22
CA CYS A 136 20.14 23.63 -0.15
C CYS A 136 21.27 22.59 -0.16
N ALA A 137 21.43 21.86 -1.26
CA ALA A 137 22.44 20.82 -1.41
C ALA A 137 23.84 21.29 -0.95
N ASN A 138 24.28 22.49 -1.36
CA ASN A 138 25.58 23.02 -0.96
C ASN A 138 25.66 23.30 0.55
N CYS A 139 24.65 23.97 1.11
CA CYS A 139 24.59 24.25 2.56
C CYS A 139 24.51 22.96 3.39
N HIS A 140 23.86 21.93 2.87
CA HIS A 140 23.73 20.62 3.50
C HIS A 140 25.08 19.88 3.52
N ILE A 141 25.79 19.84 2.39
CA ILE A 141 27.14 19.26 2.28
C ILE A 141 28.10 19.96 3.25
N LEU A 142 28.18 21.29 3.20
CA LEU A 142 29.05 22.07 4.08
C LEU A 142 28.78 21.83 5.57
N LEU A 143 27.52 21.55 5.94
CA LEU A 143 27.18 21.22 7.32
C LEU A 143 27.71 19.85 7.75
N HIS A 144 27.61 18.85 6.89
CA HIS A 144 28.16 17.52 7.17
C HIS A 144 29.69 17.54 7.18
N ASP A 145 30.32 18.26 6.26
CA ASP A 145 31.78 18.41 6.21
C ASP A 145 32.32 19.16 7.44
N ALA A 146 31.64 20.23 7.89
CA ALA A 146 32.01 20.94 9.11
C ALA A 146 31.90 20.05 10.37
N LYS A 147 30.93 19.14 10.42
CA LYS A 147 30.82 18.15 11.50
C LYS A 147 31.97 17.12 11.44
N ASN A 148 32.38 16.70 10.25
CA ASN A 148 33.45 15.71 10.05
C ASN A 148 34.87 16.29 10.27
N THR A 149 35.06 17.59 10.09
CA THR A 149 36.36 18.26 10.30
C THR A 149 36.68 18.51 11.77
N GLN A 150 35.69 18.48 12.67
CA GLN A 150 35.93 18.54 14.13
C GLN A 150 36.59 17.27 14.68
N THR A 151 36.53 16.14 13.95
CA THR A 151 37.18 14.88 14.34
C THR A 151 38.62 14.71 13.88
N CYS A 152 39.12 15.57 12.98
CA CYS A 152 40.51 15.53 12.47
C CYS A 152 41.32 16.78 12.87
N ARG A 153 41.19 17.26 14.11
CA ARG A 153 42.21 18.12 14.72
C ARG A 153 43.28 17.23 15.36
N LYS A 154 44.32 16.92 14.61
CA LYS A 154 45.65 16.56 15.11
C LYS A 154 46.67 17.41 14.37
#